data_AF-A0A0S8JAJ0-F1
#
_entry.id   AF-A0A0S8JAJ0-F1
#
_cell.length_a   1.000
_cell.length_b   1.000
_cell.length_c   1.000
_cell.angle_alpha   90.00
_cell.angle_beta   90.00
_cell.angle_gamma   90.00
#
_symmetry.space_group_name_H-M   'P 1'
#
loop_
_entity.id
_entity.type
_entity.pdbx_description
1 polymer ?
#
loop_
_entity_poly.entity_id
_entity_poly.type
_entity_poly.pdbx_seq_one_letter_code
_entity_poly.pdbx_strand_id
1 'polypeptide(L)'
;MKLYPYFLCWFIPLAFFPVWLGATDVSVEVDSLIAGCIDATFMGEYDEAHSICDHLEELVNGSLAPFYRSAVLAGEMIDFEDTLGLGRFFFESQRCIERAQAAIKSGNHAADDYFHMGSTLAYQALFLGHQGQYWKAYRAAVKSRKALEHCLELDSTYMDARVGLGNFQYWMSKKLDVLNWLPVLRDEKEEGIAQLEYVIETRARSKYLAVSSLANIRLDQGDYMEALLLARLGKAKYPGSRVFLWQEGAAAFHLGLFT
;
A
#
# COMPACT_ATOMS: atom_id res chain seq x y z
N MET A 1 16.74 33.54 43.05
CA MET A 1 16.91 32.54 44.15
C MET A 1 15.64 31.70 44.24
N LYS A 2 15.66 30.55 44.95
CA LYS A 2 14.46 29.77 45.33
C LYS A 2 13.45 30.68 46.09
N LEU A 3 12.14 30.41 46.19
CA LEU A 3 11.52 29.23 46.83
C LEU A 3 10.01 29.05 46.50
N TYR A 4 9.57 27.79 46.71
CA TYR A 4 8.25 27.26 47.13
C TYR A 4 7.51 28.10 48.22
N PRO A 5 6.18 27.92 48.52
CA PRO A 5 5.46 26.64 48.74
C PRO A 5 3.98 26.65 48.24
N TYR A 6 2.91 25.96 48.72
CA TYR A 6 2.55 25.05 49.86
C TYR A 6 1.23 24.28 49.47
N PHE A 7 0.60 23.31 50.18
CA PHE A 7 0.87 22.59 51.45
C PHE A 7 0.42 21.10 51.39
N LEU A 8 -0.78 20.73 51.88
CA LEU A 8 -1.37 19.37 52.02
C LEU A 8 -2.90 19.40 51.80
N CYS A 9 -3.55 18.22 51.81
CA CYS A 9 -5.02 17.98 51.91
C CYS A 9 -5.88 18.12 50.63
N TRP A 10 -5.84 17.11 49.75
CA TRP A 10 -6.98 16.27 49.28
C TRP A 10 -6.42 15.16 48.34
N PHE A 11 -7.11 14.01 48.24
CA PHE A 11 -6.80 12.84 47.37
C PHE A 11 -5.51 11.99 47.61
N ILE A 12 -5.65 10.66 47.39
CA ILE A 12 -4.59 9.61 47.21
C ILE A 12 -3.75 9.29 48.49
N PRO A 13 -3.73 8.02 48.97
CA PRO A 13 -2.82 6.95 48.49
C PRO A 13 -3.58 5.71 47.99
N LEU A 14 -3.23 5.00 46.91
CA LEU A 14 -1.95 4.57 46.29
C LEU A 14 -1.50 3.16 46.74
N ALA A 15 -1.93 2.17 45.96
CA ALA A 15 -1.29 0.87 45.77
C ALA A 15 -1.54 0.45 44.29
N PHE A 16 -0.57 -0.21 43.66
CA PHE A 16 -0.59 -0.61 42.23
C PHE A 16 -0.83 0.53 41.23
N PHE A 17 0.23 1.28 40.93
CA PHE A 17 0.42 1.76 39.55
C PHE A 17 0.68 0.54 38.64
N PRO A 18 -0.04 0.35 37.52
CA PRO A 18 0.46 -0.52 36.46
C PRO A 18 1.73 0.10 35.86
N VAL A 19 2.69 -0.74 35.49
CA VAL A 19 3.86 -0.29 34.73
C VAL A 19 3.36 0.29 33.41
N TRP A 20 3.70 1.56 33.14
CA TRP A 20 3.46 2.17 31.84
C TRP A 20 4.43 1.55 30.83
N LEU A 21 4.00 0.46 30.20
CA LEU A 21 4.70 -0.19 29.10
C LEU A 21 4.85 0.84 27.98
N GLY A 22 6.06 1.34 27.78
CA GLY A 22 6.41 2.07 26.57
C GLY A 22 6.27 1.16 25.34
N ALA A 23 6.20 1.76 24.15
CA ALA A 23 6.38 1.02 22.91
C ALA A 23 7.70 0.23 22.99
N THR A 24 7.65 -1.07 22.73
CA THR A 24 8.84 -1.92 22.78
C THR A 24 9.79 -1.52 21.67
N ASP A 25 11.11 -1.60 21.89
CA ASP A 25 12.11 -1.20 20.88
C ASP A 25 11.87 -1.89 19.53
N VAL A 26 11.45 -3.17 19.57
CA VAL A 26 11.03 -3.98 18.40
C VAL A 26 9.95 -3.30 17.55
N SER A 27 8.97 -2.62 18.15
CA SER A 27 7.91 -1.93 17.39
C SER A 27 8.44 -0.72 16.61
N VAL A 28 9.40 0.01 17.19
CA VAL A 28 10.08 1.14 16.55
C VAL A 28 11.03 0.66 15.45
N GLU A 29 11.71 -0.46 15.68
CA GLU A 29 12.56 -1.13 14.69
C GLU A 29 11.74 -1.61 13.48
N VAL A 30 10.61 -2.28 13.71
CA VAL A 30 9.70 -2.73 12.65
C VAL A 30 9.11 -1.56 11.86
N ASP A 31 8.69 -0.47 12.51
CA ASP A 31 8.20 0.73 11.80
C ASP A 31 9.28 1.41 10.93
N SER A 32 10.54 1.34 11.36
CA SER A 32 11.71 1.83 10.62
C SER A 32 12.03 0.94 9.42
N LEU A 33 12.00 -0.38 9.60
CA LEU A 33 12.20 -1.36 8.53
C LEU A 33 11.09 -1.29 7.48
N ILE A 34 9.82 -1.13 7.90
CA ILE A 34 8.69 -0.88 6.98
C ILE A 34 8.95 0.37 6.12
N ALA A 35 9.40 1.47 6.74
CA ALA A 35 9.70 2.70 6.02
C ALA A 35 10.88 2.52 5.03
N GLY A 36 11.96 1.87 5.46
CA GLY A 36 13.12 1.56 4.61
C GLY A 36 12.75 0.66 3.43
N CYS A 37 11.94 -0.39 3.65
CA CYS A 37 11.47 -1.27 2.59
C CYS A 37 10.69 -0.51 1.51
N ILE A 38 9.82 0.42 1.92
CA ILE A 38 9.01 1.23 1.01
C ILE A 38 9.91 2.22 0.23
N ASP A 39 10.79 2.95 0.93
CA ASP A 39 11.70 3.92 0.30
C ASP A 39 12.64 3.24 -0.71
N ALA A 40 13.27 2.12 -0.35
CA ALA A 40 14.14 1.33 -1.23
C ALA A 40 13.37 0.76 -2.45
N THR A 41 12.12 0.29 -2.25
CA THR A 41 11.26 -0.17 -3.36
C THR A 41 10.94 0.96 -4.34
N PHE A 42 10.69 2.18 -3.83
CA PHE A 42 10.47 3.36 -4.68
C PHE A 42 11.72 3.79 -5.45
N MET A 43 12.90 3.69 -4.84
CA MET A 43 14.18 3.99 -5.49
C MET A 43 14.63 2.89 -6.46
N GLY A 44 14.03 1.71 -6.39
CA GLY A 44 14.36 0.55 -7.23
C GLY A 44 15.60 -0.21 -6.73
N GLU A 45 15.84 -0.17 -5.43
CA GLU A 45 16.97 -0.75 -4.67
C GLU A 45 16.55 -2.12 -4.11
N TYR A 46 16.16 -3.04 -5.00
CA TYR A 46 15.43 -4.26 -4.63
C TYR A 46 16.22 -5.26 -3.78
N ASP A 47 17.55 -5.32 -3.92
CA ASP A 47 18.42 -6.11 -3.03
C ASP A 47 18.33 -5.64 -1.56
N GLU A 48 18.30 -4.32 -1.33
CA GLU A 48 18.14 -3.75 0.01
C GLU A 48 16.72 -3.97 0.55
N ALA A 49 15.70 -3.74 -0.28
CA ALA A 49 14.31 -4.02 0.10
C ALA A 49 14.10 -5.52 0.43
N HIS A 50 14.81 -6.43 -0.23
CA HIS A 50 14.82 -7.85 0.11
C HIS A 50 15.54 -8.18 1.41
N SER A 51 16.72 -7.60 1.65
CA SER A 51 17.44 -7.73 2.93
C SER A 51 16.59 -7.24 4.12
N ILE A 52 15.87 -6.13 3.94
CA ILE A 52 14.91 -5.61 4.93
C ILE A 52 13.74 -6.59 5.14
N CYS A 53 13.25 -7.25 4.08
CA CYS A 53 12.23 -8.31 4.19
C CYS A 53 12.75 -9.58 4.89
N ASP A 54 14.06 -9.86 4.86
CA ASP A 54 14.69 -10.94 5.64
C ASP A 54 14.71 -10.56 7.13
N HIS A 55 15.21 -9.37 7.48
CA HIS A 55 15.22 -8.87 8.87
C HIS A 55 13.80 -8.79 9.49
N LEU A 56 12.80 -8.37 8.71
CA LEU A 56 11.39 -8.37 9.15
C LEU A 56 10.84 -9.78 9.45
N GLU A 57 11.27 -10.82 8.72
CA GLU A 57 10.85 -12.21 8.96
C GLU A 57 11.50 -12.78 10.24
N GLU A 58 12.70 -12.32 10.60
CA GLU A 58 13.37 -12.69 11.86
C GLU A 58 12.74 -12.00 13.08
N LEU A 59 12.31 -10.74 12.97
CA LEU A 59 11.69 -9.99 14.07
C LEU A 59 10.23 -10.37 14.33
N VAL A 60 9.41 -10.54 13.28
CA VAL A 60 7.94 -10.69 13.43
C VAL A 60 7.36 -11.89 12.68
N ASN A 61 6.72 -12.76 13.46
CA ASN A 61 5.89 -13.83 12.94
C ASN A 61 4.54 -13.27 12.49
N GLY A 62 4.24 -13.32 11.19
CA GLY A 62 2.94 -12.88 10.68
C GLY A 62 2.88 -12.71 9.17
N SER A 63 1.80 -12.06 8.74
CA SER A 63 1.52 -11.70 7.34
C SER A 63 2.44 -10.61 6.79
N LEU A 64 3.02 -9.76 7.66
CA LEU A 64 3.85 -8.59 7.33
C LEU A 64 5.05 -8.88 6.39
N ALA A 65 6.01 -9.70 6.82
CA ALA A 65 7.23 -9.95 6.04
C ALA A 65 6.97 -10.57 4.64
N PRO A 66 6.14 -11.63 4.50
CA PRO A 66 5.79 -12.14 3.17
C PRO A 66 4.90 -11.18 2.36
N PHE A 67 4.10 -10.30 3.00
CA PHE A 67 3.41 -9.22 2.30
C PHE A 67 4.41 -8.28 1.64
N TYR A 68 5.31 -7.67 2.41
CA TYR A 68 6.31 -6.73 1.87
C TYR A 68 7.19 -7.41 0.82
N ARG A 69 7.62 -8.66 1.04
CA ARG A 69 8.40 -9.39 0.03
C ARG A 69 7.62 -9.63 -1.27
N SER A 70 6.31 -9.90 -1.19
CA SER A 70 5.46 -9.99 -2.38
C SER A 70 5.26 -8.62 -3.07
N ALA A 71 5.25 -7.52 -2.32
CA ALA A 71 5.17 -6.17 -2.85
C ALA A 71 6.48 -5.72 -3.54
N VAL A 72 7.64 -6.06 -2.97
CA VAL A 72 8.96 -5.85 -3.59
C VAL A 72 9.04 -6.59 -4.93
N LEU A 73 8.71 -7.88 -4.95
CA LEU A 73 8.71 -8.69 -6.19
C LEU A 73 7.70 -8.18 -7.22
N ALA A 74 6.55 -7.67 -6.78
CA ALA A 74 5.58 -7.04 -7.66
C ALA A 74 6.13 -5.74 -8.27
N GLY A 75 6.79 -4.91 -7.45
CA GLY A 75 7.45 -3.68 -7.90
C GLY A 75 8.58 -3.96 -8.89
N GLU A 76 9.46 -4.90 -8.58
CA GLU A 76 10.58 -5.34 -9.44
C GLU A 76 10.12 -5.82 -10.82
N MET A 77 9.12 -6.72 -10.87
CA MET A 77 8.58 -7.20 -12.15
C MET A 77 7.83 -6.12 -12.95
N ILE A 78 7.20 -5.15 -12.28
CA ILE A 78 6.58 -3.99 -12.95
C ILE A 78 7.66 -3.04 -13.50
N ASP A 79 8.78 -2.89 -12.79
CA ASP A 79 9.88 -2.00 -13.13
C ASP A 79 10.78 -2.54 -14.26
N PHE A 80 11.11 -3.83 -14.23
CA PHE A 80 11.87 -4.46 -15.32
C PHE A 80 10.98 -4.97 -16.49
N GLU A 81 9.67 -4.71 -16.43
CA GLU A 81 8.64 -5.20 -17.36
C GLU A 81 8.69 -6.73 -17.63
N ASP A 82 9.12 -7.51 -16.63
CA ASP A 82 9.40 -8.94 -16.76
C ASP A 82 8.47 -9.86 -15.91
N THR A 83 8.76 -11.16 -15.92
CA THR A 83 8.08 -12.16 -15.06
C THR A 83 9.06 -13.14 -14.40
N LEU A 84 10.34 -12.79 -14.28
CA LEU A 84 11.40 -13.63 -13.70
C LEU A 84 11.13 -13.91 -12.21
N GLY A 85 10.72 -12.89 -11.46
CA GLY A 85 10.36 -13.01 -10.05
C GLY A 85 9.07 -13.80 -9.77
N LEU A 86 8.29 -14.17 -10.80
CA LEU A 86 6.87 -14.52 -10.65
C LEU A 86 6.63 -15.81 -9.83
N GLY A 87 7.56 -16.77 -9.91
CA GLY A 87 7.50 -17.99 -9.09
C GLY A 87 7.69 -17.70 -7.59
N ARG A 88 8.64 -16.81 -7.25
CA ARG A 88 8.89 -16.36 -5.88
C ARG A 88 7.73 -15.48 -5.40
N PHE A 89 7.20 -14.61 -6.27
CA PHE A 89 6.03 -13.79 -5.96
C PHE A 89 4.84 -14.64 -5.52
N PHE A 90 4.44 -15.66 -6.29
CA PHE A 90 3.28 -16.49 -5.92
C PHE A 90 3.54 -17.32 -4.64
N PHE A 91 4.77 -17.72 -4.36
CA PHE A 91 5.14 -18.39 -3.11
C PHE A 91 4.97 -17.47 -1.89
N GLU A 92 5.57 -16.28 -1.91
CA GLU A 92 5.47 -15.32 -0.79
C GLU A 92 4.04 -14.78 -0.63
N SER A 93 3.38 -14.52 -1.76
CA SER A 93 1.96 -14.15 -1.81
C SER A 93 1.07 -15.20 -1.13
N GLN A 94 1.33 -16.50 -1.35
CA GLN A 94 0.61 -17.57 -0.68
C GLN A 94 0.92 -17.62 0.83
N ARG A 95 2.21 -17.48 1.24
CA ARG A 95 2.60 -17.41 2.66
C ARG A 95 1.89 -16.28 3.40
N CYS A 96 1.81 -15.10 2.78
CA CYS A 96 1.09 -13.95 3.33
C CYS A 96 -0.40 -14.25 3.54
N ILE A 97 -1.09 -14.73 2.48
CA ILE A 97 -2.51 -15.03 2.52
C ILE A 97 -2.84 -16.13 3.54
N GLU A 98 -2.00 -17.15 3.66
CA GLU A 98 -2.20 -18.23 4.65
C GLU A 98 -2.04 -17.74 6.09
N ARG A 99 -1.00 -16.94 6.38
CA ARG A 99 -0.77 -16.38 7.72
C ARG A 99 -1.87 -15.40 8.14
N ALA A 100 -2.24 -14.47 7.25
CA ALA A 100 -3.34 -13.54 7.51
C ALA A 100 -4.67 -14.29 7.75
N GLN A 101 -4.96 -15.30 6.94
CA GLN A 101 -6.14 -16.14 7.17
C GLN A 101 -6.08 -16.95 8.47
N ALA A 102 -4.90 -17.36 8.94
CA ALA A 102 -4.75 -18.05 10.22
C ALA A 102 -5.07 -17.11 11.40
N ALA A 103 -4.51 -15.89 11.37
CA ALA A 103 -4.82 -14.84 12.34
C ALA A 103 -6.33 -14.52 12.36
N ILE A 104 -6.91 -14.23 11.19
CA ILE A 104 -8.36 -13.96 11.03
C ILE A 104 -9.22 -15.11 11.60
N LYS A 105 -8.93 -16.37 11.25
CA LYS A 105 -9.68 -17.55 11.74
C LYS A 105 -9.50 -17.81 13.23
N SER A 106 -8.39 -17.38 13.83
CA SER A 106 -8.12 -17.53 15.27
C SER A 106 -8.89 -16.52 16.14
N GLY A 107 -9.44 -15.46 15.54
CA GLY A 107 -10.01 -14.32 16.24
C GLY A 107 -8.98 -13.30 16.74
N ASN A 108 -7.68 -13.65 16.75
CA ASN A 108 -6.57 -12.75 17.02
C ASN A 108 -6.04 -12.16 15.70
N HIS A 109 -6.71 -11.13 15.20
CA HIS A 109 -6.36 -10.39 13.98
C HIS A 109 -6.52 -8.89 14.21
N ALA A 110 -5.85 -8.08 13.39
CA ALA A 110 -6.08 -6.63 13.32
C ALA A 110 -6.33 -6.19 11.86
N ALA A 111 -6.43 -4.87 11.63
CA ALA A 111 -6.72 -4.32 10.30
C ALA A 111 -5.60 -4.61 9.29
N ASP A 112 -4.36 -4.79 9.77
CA ASP A 112 -3.18 -5.10 8.98
C ASP A 112 -3.26 -6.48 8.30
N ASP A 113 -3.75 -7.55 8.97
CA ASP A 113 -3.96 -8.85 8.32
C ASP A 113 -4.90 -8.77 7.12
N TYR A 114 -5.96 -7.97 7.24
CA TYR A 114 -6.91 -7.71 6.15
C TYR A 114 -6.26 -6.87 5.04
N PHE A 115 -5.44 -5.88 5.38
CA PHE A 115 -4.64 -5.11 4.41
C PHE A 115 -3.62 -6.00 3.67
N HIS A 116 -2.80 -6.75 4.39
CA HIS A 116 -1.79 -7.66 3.86
C HIS A 116 -2.42 -8.69 2.91
N MET A 117 -3.51 -9.35 3.32
CA MET A 117 -4.25 -10.27 2.45
C MET A 117 -4.87 -9.54 1.25
N GLY A 118 -5.47 -8.37 1.45
CA GLY A 118 -6.14 -7.59 0.42
C GLY A 118 -5.20 -7.11 -0.68
N SER A 119 -4.13 -6.43 -0.31
CA SER A 119 -3.10 -5.92 -1.23
C SER A 119 -2.37 -7.06 -1.94
N THR A 120 -2.05 -8.15 -1.24
CA THR A 120 -1.47 -9.35 -1.85
C THR A 120 -2.38 -9.97 -2.92
N LEU A 121 -3.69 -10.00 -2.67
CA LEU A 121 -4.68 -10.45 -3.67
C LEU A 121 -4.85 -9.47 -4.84
N ALA A 122 -4.56 -8.18 -4.68
CA ALA A 122 -4.51 -7.21 -5.77
C ALA A 122 -3.33 -7.49 -6.71
N TYR A 123 -2.13 -7.72 -6.16
CA TYR A 123 -0.96 -8.12 -6.95
C TYR A 123 -1.20 -9.46 -7.67
N GLN A 124 -1.82 -10.45 -7.01
CA GLN A 124 -2.22 -11.69 -7.69
C GLN A 124 -3.17 -11.41 -8.86
N ALA A 125 -4.16 -10.53 -8.68
CA ALA A 125 -5.10 -10.18 -9.73
C ALA A 125 -4.42 -9.55 -10.96
N LEU A 126 -3.43 -8.69 -10.75
CA LEU A 126 -2.63 -8.08 -11.81
C LEU A 126 -1.89 -9.15 -12.64
N PHE A 127 -1.04 -9.96 -12.01
CA PHE A 127 -0.23 -10.96 -12.73
C PHE A 127 -1.06 -12.11 -13.32
N LEU A 128 -2.15 -12.53 -12.66
CA LEU A 128 -3.12 -13.46 -13.26
C LEU A 128 -3.80 -12.85 -14.48
N GLY A 129 -4.03 -11.53 -14.50
CA GLY A 129 -4.55 -10.80 -15.66
C GLY A 129 -3.56 -10.77 -16.82
N HIS A 130 -2.28 -10.50 -16.54
CA HIS A 130 -1.20 -10.51 -17.54
C HIS A 130 -1.00 -11.91 -18.15
N GLN A 131 -1.14 -12.97 -17.35
CA GLN A 131 -1.13 -14.36 -17.82
C GLN A 131 -2.42 -14.82 -18.52
N GLY A 132 -3.37 -13.92 -18.82
CA GLY A 132 -4.64 -14.26 -19.46
C GLY A 132 -5.61 -15.09 -18.60
N GLN A 133 -5.31 -15.29 -17.31
CA GLN A 133 -6.13 -16.08 -16.37
C GLN A 133 -7.29 -15.26 -15.80
N TYR A 134 -8.01 -14.52 -16.66
CA TYR A 134 -8.94 -13.44 -16.30
C TYR A 134 -9.99 -13.83 -15.24
N TRP A 135 -10.52 -15.06 -15.27
CA TRP A 135 -11.47 -15.53 -14.25
C TRP A 135 -10.85 -15.72 -12.86
N LYS A 136 -9.58 -16.11 -12.78
CA LYS A 136 -8.84 -16.15 -11.51
C LYS A 136 -8.50 -14.72 -11.07
N ALA A 137 -8.08 -13.86 -11.99
CA ALA A 137 -7.79 -12.45 -11.74
C ALA A 137 -9.00 -11.71 -11.13
N TYR A 138 -10.17 -11.82 -11.76
CA TYR A 138 -11.43 -11.26 -11.25
C TYR A 138 -11.78 -11.78 -9.84
N ARG A 139 -11.65 -13.10 -9.61
CA ARG A 139 -11.87 -13.71 -8.29
C ARG A 139 -10.89 -13.22 -7.22
N ALA A 140 -9.63 -12.98 -7.58
CA ALA A 140 -8.63 -12.39 -6.69
C ALA A 140 -8.96 -10.93 -6.38
N ALA A 141 -9.29 -10.12 -7.39
CA ALA A 141 -9.66 -8.72 -7.25
C ALA A 141 -10.91 -8.52 -6.36
N VAL A 142 -11.97 -9.32 -6.56
CA VAL A 142 -13.18 -9.24 -5.73
C VAL A 142 -12.92 -9.65 -4.26
N LYS A 143 -11.99 -10.58 -4.00
CA LYS A 143 -11.54 -10.89 -2.64
C LYS A 143 -10.66 -9.78 -2.06
N SER A 144 -9.79 -9.19 -2.87
CA SER A 144 -8.94 -8.06 -2.51
C SER A 144 -9.79 -6.89 -2.00
N ARG A 145 -10.77 -6.44 -2.81
CA ARG A 145 -11.73 -5.40 -2.44
C ARG A 145 -12.34 -5.64 -1.06
N LYS A 146 -12.94 -6.82 -0.83
CA LYS A 146 -13.60 -7.17 0.44
C LYS A 146 -12.65 -7.17 1.64
N ALA A 147 -11.41 -7.59 1.45
CA ALA A 147 -10.41 -7.57 2.51
C ALA A 147 -10.00 -6.12 2.84
N LEU A 148 -9.81 -5.26 1.85
CA LEU A 148 -9.51 -3.84 2.06
C LEU A 148 -10.71 -3.06 2.62
N GLU A 149 -11.95 -3.43 2.26
CA GLU A 149 -13.18 -2.92 2.87
C GLU A 149 -13.23 -3.28 4.36
N HIS A 150 -13.03 -4.56 4.73
CA HIS A 150 -12.94 -4.98 6.14
C HIS A 150 -11.77 -4.35 6.91
N CYS A 151 -10.64 -4.05 6.25
CA CYS A 151 -9.54 -3.30 6.84
C CYS A 151 -10.01 -1.89 7.28
N LEU A 152 -10.70 -1.15 6.41
CA LEU A 152 -11.22 0.19 6.73
C LEU A 152 -12.44 0.18 7.67
N GLU A 153 -13.18 -0.94 7.77
CA GLU A 153 -14.22 -1.14 8.78
C GLU A 153 -13.63 -1.35 10.19
N LEU A 154 -12.44 -1.97 10.29
CA LEU A 154 -11.70 -2.13 11.55
C LEU A 154 -10.91 -0.87 11.92
N ASP A 155 -10.22 -0.25 10.94
CA ASP A 155 -9.50 1.00 11.10
C ASP A 155 -9.65 1.89 9.87
N SER A 156 -10.57 2.86 9.95
CA SER A 156 -10.81 3.83 8.89
C SER A 156 -9.62 4.79 8.61
N THR A 157 -8.60 4.79 9.47
CA THR A 157 -7.37 5.60 9.32
C THR A 157 -6.28 4.87 8.53
N TYR A 158 -6.49 3.61 8.15
CA TYR A 158 -5.54 2.78 7.40
C TYR A 158 -5.41 3.21 5.92
N MET A 159 -4.77 4.36 5.68
CA MET A 159 -4.73 5.01 4.36
C MET A 159 -4.12 4.15 3.25
N ASP A 160 -3.23 3.22 3.59
CA ASP A 160 -2.62 2.29 2.65
C ASP A 160 -3.68 1.36 2.02
N ALA A 161 -4.69 0.93 2.79
CA ALA A 161 -5.84 0.19 2.28
C ALA A 161 -6.78 1.07 1.44
N ARG A 162 -6.88 2.36 1.77
CA ARG A 162 -7.62 3.36 0.99
C ARG A 162 -7.01 3.59 -0.40
N VAL A 163 -5.67 3.57 -0.52
CA VAL A 163 -4.97 3.58 -1.83
C VAL A 163 -5.26 2.32 -2.63
N GLY A 164 -5.26 1.15 -1.99
CA GLY A 164 -5.62 -0.11 -2.63
C GLY A 164 -7.05 -0.12 -3.18
N LEU A 165 -8.02 0.40 -2.42
CA LEU A 165 -9.41 0.54 -2.88
C LEU A 165 -9.56 1.58 -3.98
N GLY A 166 -8.91 2.75 -3.89
CA GLY A 166 -8.97 3.76 -4.95
C GLY A 166 -8.50 3.22 -6.30
N ASN A 167 -7.39 2.47 -6.31
CA ASN A 167 -6.92 1.73 -7.48
C ASN A 167 -7.93 0.68 -7.96
N PHE A 168 -8.47 -0.16 -7.06
CA PHE A 168 -9.47 -1.15 -7.44
C PHE A 168 -10.68 -0.50 -8.12
N GLN A 169 -11.23 0.55 -7.52
CA GLN A 169 -12.45 1.22 -7.97
C GLN A 169 -12.27 1.82 -9.37
N TYR A 170 -11.16 2.51 -9.62
CA TYR A 170 -10.85 3.03 -10.95
C TYR A 170 -10.60 1.91 -11.98
N TRP A 171 -9.62 1.03 -11.73
CA TRP A 171 -9.16 0.06 -12.74
C TRP A 171 -10.17 -1.06 -13.01
N MET A 172 -11.00 -1.44 -12.03
CA MET A 172 -12.09 -2.40 -12.26
C MET A 172 -13.19 -1.77 -13.10
N SER A 173 -13.61 -0.55 -12.77
CA SER A 173 -14.62 0.19 -13.54
C SER A 173 -14.18 0.40 -14.99
N LYS A 174 -12.93 0.87 -15.22
CA LYS A 174 -12.40 1.02 -16.58
C LYS A 174 -12.39 -0.29 -17.37
N LYS A 175 -11.96 -1.41 -16.76
CA LYS A 175 -11.97 -2.72 -17.43
C LYS A 175 -13.38 -3.23 -17.71
N LEU A 176 -14.38 -2.73 -17.00
CA LEU A 176 -15.80 -3.05 -17.16
C LEU A 176 -16.56 -2.04 -18.04
N ASP A 177 -15.93 -0.94 -18.52
CA ASP A 177 -16.62 0.09 -19.31
C ASP A 177 -17.31 -0.46 -20.57
N VAL A 178 -16.72 -1.50 -21.19
CA VAL A 178 -17.30 -2.24 -22.34
C VAL A 178 -18.59 -3.00 -21.99
N LEU A 179 -18.94 -3.10 -20.71
CA LEU A 179 -20.13 -3.75 -20.16
C LEU A 179 -21.08 -2.78 -19.45
N ASN A 180 -20.83 -1.46 -19.45
CA ASN A 180 -21.66 -0.44 -18.76
C ASN A 180 -23.13 -0.36 -19.22
N TRP A 181 -23.51 -1.11 -20.26
CA TRP A 181 -24.91 -1.34 -20.62
C TRP A 181 -25.67 -2.23 -19.61
N LEU A 182 -24.95 -2.95 -18.73
CA LEU A 182 -25.52 -3.73 -17.63
C LEU A 182 -25.81 -2.82 -16.41
N PRO A 183 -27.08 -2.58 -16.04
CA PRO A 183 -27.46 -1.63 -14.97
C PRO A 183 -27.11 -2.09 -13.53
N VAL A 184 -26.32 -3.17 -13.40
CA VAL A 184 -25.81 -3.72 -12.13
C VAL A 184 -24.34 -3.34 -11.92
N LEU A 185 -23.65 -2.87 -12.98
CA LEU A 185 -22.27 -2.39 -12.88
C LEU A 185 -22.30 -0.91 -12.49
N ARG A 186 -21.88 -0.62 -11.25
CA ARG A 186 -21.61 0.76 -10.82
C ARG A 186 -20.25 1.18 -11.38
N ASP A 187 -20.22 2.33 -12.02
CA ASP A 187 -18.98 3.04 -12.29
C ASP A 187 -18.49 3.66 -10.99
N GLU A 188 -17.26 3.34 -10.57
CA GLU A 188 -16.62 3.84 -9.34
C GLU A 188 -15.35 4.65 -9.64
N LYS A 189 -15.14 5.11 -10.88
CA LYS A 189 -13.90 5.83 -11.29
C LYS A 189 -13.65 7.08 -10.45
N GLU A 190 -14.66 7.93 -10.24
CA GLU A 190 -14.52 9.18 -9.50
C GLU A 190 -14.41 8.95 -7.99
N GLU A 191 -15.13 7.98 -7.41
CA GLU A 191 -14.91 7.58 -6.01
C GLU A 191 -13.48 7.07 -5.79
N GLY A 192 -12.93 6.33 -6.75
CA GLY A 192 -11.56 5.82 -6.71
C GLY A 192 -10.51 6.92 -6.76
N ILE A 193 -10.71 7.93 -7.63
CA ILE A 193 -9.89 9.14 -7.70
C ILE A 193 -9.95 9.91 -6.37
N ALA A 194 -11.16 10.13 -5.82
CA ALA A 194 -11.35 10.86 -4.57
C ALA A 194 -10.70 10.15 -3.36
N GLN A 195 -10.62 8.81 -3.33
CA GLN A 195 -9.85 8.08 -2.32
C GLN A 195 -8.36 8.42 -2.39
N LEU A 196 -7.79 8.51 -3.59
CA LEU A 196 -6.37 8.79 -3.80
C LEU A 196 -6.03 10.24 -3.47
N GLU A 197 -6.83 11.19 -3.97
CA GLU A 197 -6.68 12.62 -3.69
C GLU A 197 -6.78 12.91 -2.19
N TYR A 198 -7.71 12.26 -1.47
CA TYR A 198 -7.79 12.36 -0.01
C TYR A 198 -6.50 11.88 0.67
N VAL A 199 -5.92 10.74 0.26
CA VAL A 199 -4.65 10.25 0.84
C VAL A 199 -3.48 11.20 0.53
N ILE A 200 -3.44 11.80 -0.66
CA ILE A 200 -2.42 12.79 -1.04
C ILE A 200 -2.44 13.99 -0.09
N GLU A 201 -3.61 14.47 0.36
CA GLU A 201 -3.69 15.60 1.31
C GLU A 201 -3.32 15.24 2.76
N THR A 202 -3.13 13.96 3.08
CA THR A 202 -2.68 13.53 4.42
C THR A 202 -1.16 13.56 4.60
N ARG A 203 -0.70 13.18 5.80
CA ARG A 203 0.71 12.86 6.11
C ARG A 203 0.98 11.34 6.12
N ALA A 204 0.14 10.52 5.49
CA ALA A 204 0.28 9.07 5.48
C ALA A 204 1.56 8.61 4.74
N ARG A 205 2.14 7.48 5.17
CA ARG A 205 3.30 6.83 4.53
C ARG A 205 3.00 6.49 3.06
N SER A 206 1.78 6.03 2.79
CA SER A 206 1.24 5.76 1.44
C SER A 206 0.95 6.99 0.57
N LYS A 207 1.21 8.23 1.01
CA LYS A 207 1.00 9.44 0.18
C LYS A 207 1.62 9.30 -1.22
N TYR A 208 2.85 8.82 -1.33
CA TYR A 208 3.53 8.70 -2.62
C TYR A 208 3.07 7.49 -3.46
N LEU A 209 2.50 6.45 -2.83
CA LEU A 209 1.76 5.41 -3.56
C LEU A 209 0.49 6.00 -4.17
N ALA A 210 -0.21 6.87 -3.43
CA ALA A 210 -1.38 7.59 -3.96
C ALA A 210 -1.02 8.55 -5.10
N VAL A 211 0.07 9.32 -4.97
CA VAL A 211 0.60 10.18 -6.05
C VAL A 211 0.93 9.38 -7.30
N SER A 212 1.65 8.25 -7.18
CA SER A 212 1.98 7.40 -8.32
C SER A 212 0.74 6.75 -8.95
N SER A 213 -0.22 6.30 -8.13
CA SER A 213 -1.50 5.74 -8.59
C SER A 213 -2.30 6.77 -9.39
N LEU A 214 -2.44 7.99 -8.85
CA LEU A 214 -3.17 9.06 -9.51
C LEU A 214 -2.44 9.55 -10.77
N ALA A 215 -1.11 9.60 -10.79
CA ALA A 215 -0.35 9.93 -11.99
C ALA A 215 -0.64 8.94 -13.13
N ASN A 216 -0.67 7.63 -12.85
CA ASN A 216 -1.07 6.61 -13.83
C ASN A 216 -2.53 6.80 -14.31
N ILE A 217 -3.45 7.14 -13.40
CA ILE A 217 -4.85 7.43 -13.75
C ILE A 217 -4.98 8.66 -14.65
N ARG A 218 -4.25 9.75 -14.35
CA ARG A 218 -4.25 10.97 -15.16
C ARG A 218 -3.60 10.75 -16.53
N LEU A 219 -2.54 9.93 -16.65
CA LEU A 219 -2.03 9.46 -17.95
C LEU A 219 -3.12 8.69 -18.73
N ASP A 220 -3.83 7.80 -18.05
CA ASP A 220 -4.83 6.90 -18.61
C ASP A 220 -6.15 7.61 -19.02
N GLN A 221 -6.44 8.77 -18.41
CA GLN A 221 -7.50 9.72 -18.80
C GLN A 221 -7.08 10.68 -19.93
N GLY A 222 -5.77 10.86 -20.16
CA GLY A 222 -5.22 11.87 -21.07
C GLY A 222 -4.97 13.24 -20.43
N ASP A 223 -5.08 13.36 -19.11
CA ASP A 223 -4.78 14.54 -18.29
C ASP A 223 -3.25 14.70 -18.08
N TYR A 224 -2.48 14.68 -19.18
CA TYR A 224 -1.02 14.58 -19.15
C TYR A 224 -0.32 15.68 -18.34
N MET A 225 -0.91 16.88 -18.26
CA MET A 225 -0.36 17.96 -17.43
C MET A 225 -0.44 17.65 -15.93
N GLU A 226 -1.55 17.06 -15.47
CA GLU A 226 -1.71 16.67 -14.07
C GLU A 226 -0.82 15.48 -13.72
N ALA A 227 -0.73 14.51 -14.64
CA ALA A 227 0.24 13.41 -14.53
C ALA A 227 1.70 13.91 -14.39
N LEU A 228 2.08 14.95 -15.16
CA LEU A 228 3.42 15.56 -15.07
C LEU A 228 3.66 16.23 -13.71
N LEU A 229 2.66 16.93 -13.16
CA LEU A 229 2.74 17.58 -11.85
C LEU A 229 2.84 16.55 -10.72
N LEU A 230 2.03 15.49 -10.77
CA LEU A 230 2.07 14.38 -9.81
C LEU A 230 3.41 13.62 -9.87
N ALA A 231 3.91 13.31 -11.07
CA ALA A 231 5.24 12.69 -11.24
C ALA A 231 6.37 13.54 -10.63
N ARG A 232 6.32 14.86 -10.83
CA ARG A 232 7.28 15.82 -10.24
C ARG A 232 7.16 15.91 -8.72
N LEU A 233 5.95 15.87 -8.17
CA LEU A 233 5.72 15.78 -6.73
C LEU A 233 6.33 14.48 -6.14
N GLY A 234 6.23 13.36 -6.84
CA GLY A 234 6.90 12.12 -6.48
C GLY A 234 8.43 12.24 -6.49
N LYS A 235 9.00 12.77 -7.58
CA LYS A 235 10.45 13.01 -7.72
C LYS A 235 11.02 13.99 -6.69
N ALA A 236 10.23 14.90 -6.13
CA ALA A 236 10.67 15.78 -5.06
C ALA A 236 11.02 15.04 -3.75
N LYS A 237 10.48 13.84 -3.53
CA LYS A 237 10.85 12.91 -2.45
C LYS A 237 11.80 11.80 -2.93
N TYR A 238 11.58 11.26 -4.13
CA TYR A 238 12.39 10.17 -4.71
C TYR A 238 13.03 10.56 -6.05
N PRO A 239 14.10 11.37 -6.06
CA PRO A 239 14.62 11.99 -7.30
C PRO A 239 15.19 10.99 -8.31
N GLY A 240 15.61 9.79 -7.87
CA GLY A 240 16.09 8.70 -8.73
C GLY A 240 15.06 7.63 -9.09
N SER A 241 13.82 7.74 -8.60
CA SER A 241 12.80 6.70 -8.78
C SER A 241 12.38 6.51 -10.23
N ARG A 242 12.57 5.29 -10.77
CA ARG A 242 12.17 4.92 -12.13
C ARG A 242 10.66 5.04 -12.35
N VAL A 243 9.86 4.66 -11.36
CA VAL A 243 8.39 4.83 -11.33
C VAL A 243 7.97 6.26 -11.72
N PHE A 244 8.49 7.28 -11.03
CA PHE A 244 8.13 8.66 -11.32
C PHE A 244 8.84 9.23 -12.55
N LEU A 245 10.01 8.68 -12.93
CA LEU A 245 10.71 9.05 -14.16
C LEU A 245 9.94 8.62 -15.42
N TRP A 246 9.34 7.43 -15.46
CA TRP A 246 8.48 7.03 -16.57
C TRP A 246 7.16 7.81 -16.60
N GLN A 247 6.58 8.11 -15.44
CA GLN A 247 5.37 8.93 -15.37
C GLN A 247 5.60 10.35 -15.91
N GLU A 248 6.73 10.99 -15.55
CA GLU A 248 7.14 12.25 -16.16
C GLU A 248 7.47 12.08 -17.66
N GLY A 249 8.18 11.03 -18.06
CA GLY A 249 8.54 10.77 -19.45
C GLY A 249 7.35 10.56 -20.38
N ALA A 250 6.36 9.77 -19.96
CA ALA A 250 5.12 9.54 -20.69
C ALA A 250 4.26 10.81 -20.75
N ALA A 251 4.14 11.55 -19.64
CA ALA A 251 3.43 12.83 -19.64
C ALA A 251 4.10 13.85 -20.58
N ALA A 252 5.43 13.97 -20.52
CA ALA A 252 6.22 14.83 -21.41
C ALA A 252 6.09 14.42 -22.88
N PHE A 253 5.98 13.12 -23.18
CA PHE A 253 5.75 12.61 -24.54
C PHE A 253 4.48 13.19 -25.15
N HIS A 254 3.34 13.03 -24.46
CA HIS A 254 2.05 13.47 -24.98
C HIS A 254 1.88 15.00 -24.97
N LEU A 255 2.63 15.71 -24.13
CA LEU A 255 2.70 17.18 -24.12
C LEU A 255 3.71 17.76 -25.13
N GLY A 256 4.53 16.94 -25.79
CA GLY A 256 5.57 17.39 -26.71
C GLY A 256 6.74 18.13 -26.04
N LEU A 257 7.01 17.86 -24.76
CA LEU A 257 8.00 18.57 -23.94
C LEU A 257 9.41 17.98 -24.01
N PHE A 258 9.80 17.42 -25.16
CA PHE A 258 11.15 16.90 -25.39
C PHE A 258 12.06 17.96 -26.00
N THR A 259 13.27 18.06 -25.46
CA THR A 259 14.41 18.86 -25.96
C THR A 259 15.69 18.07 -25.80
#